data_AF-A0A7J4P7Q0-F1
#
_entry.id   AF-A0A7J4P7Q0-F1
#
_cell.length_a   1.000
_cell.length_b   1.000
_cell.length_c   1.000
_cell.angle_alpha   90.00
_cell.angle_beta   90.00
_cell.angle_gamma   90.00
#
_symmetry.space_group_name_H-M   'P 1'
#
loop_
_entity.id
_entity.type
_entity.pdbx_description
1 polymer ?
#
loop_
_entity_poly.entity_id
_entity_poly.type
_entity_poly.pdbx_seq_one_letter_code
_entity_poly.pdbx_strand_id
1 'polypeptide(L)'
;MEFEPSYQFLIDSLTPVSSEEDAVSVVNRAILNVRVEKRTLYEVDDFIRICQELTTGEDRRIRTIGFSSITQARTYRLLKISEKFKRF
;
A
#
# COMPACT_ATOMS: atom_id res chain seq x y z
N MET A 1 -4.58 -11.91 -8.28
CA MET A 1 -4.79 -11.40 -6.92
C MET A 1 -5.68 -10.17 -7.04
N GLU A 2 -6.80 -10.14 -6.33
CA GLU A 2 -7.58 -8.89 -6.21
C GLU A 2 -6.82 -7.94 -5.29
N PHE A 3 -6.81 -6.66 -5.64
CA PHE A 3 -6.16 -5.64 -4.81
C PHE A 3 -6.98 -5.42 -3.53
N GLU A 4 -6.29 -5.42 -2.39
CA GLU A 4 -6.84 -5.03 -1.09
C GLU A 4 -5.82 -4.14 -0.37
N PRO A 5 -6.23 -3.01 0.24
CA PRO A 5 -5.32 -2.13 0.98
C PRO A 5 -4.95 -2.74 2.33
N SER A 6 -4.19 -3.84 2.32
CA SER A 6 -3.81 -4.61 3.51
C SER A 6 -2.32 -4.51 3.79
N TYR A 7 -1.93 -4.79 5.05
CA TYR A 7 -0.52 -4.93 5.40
C TYR A 7 0.14 -6.05 4.59
N GLN A 8 -0.54 -7.19 4.45
CA GLN A 8 -0.03 -8.35 3.72
C GLN A 8 0.22 -8.00 2.24
N PHE A 9 -0.67 -7.25 1.60
CA PHE A 9 -0.50 -6.82 0.23
C PHE A 9 0.81 -6.03 0.02
N LEU A 10 1.20 -5.17 0.99
CA LEU A 10 2.46 -4.43 0.92
C LEU A 10 3.67 -5.35 1.03
N ILE A 11 3.63 -6.34 1.93
CA ILE A 11 4.70 -7.33 2.07
C ILE A 11 4.82 -8.14 0.79
N ASP A 12 3.73 -8.73 0.31
CA ASP A 12 3.69 -9.54 -0.90
C ASP A 12 4.14 -8.78 -2.15
N SER A 13 3.87 -7.46 -2.19
CA SER A 13 4.31 -6.61 -3.30
C SER A 13 5.81 -6.31 -3.26
N LEU A 14 6.44 -6.31 -2.08
CA LEU A 14 7.85 -5.96 -1.89
C LEU A 14 8.78 -7.19 -1.88
N THR A 15 8.31 -8.34 -1.40
CA THR A 15 9.08 -9.60 -1.37
C THR A 15 9.69 -10.04 -2.72
N PRO A 16 9.11 -9.72 -3.91
CA PRO A 16 9.76 -10.03 -5.18
C PRO A 16 11.04 -9.22 -5.45
N VAL A 17 11.24 -8.10 -4.75
CA VAL A 17 12.39 -7.20 -4.96
C VAL A 17 13.29 -7.04 -3.73
N SER A 18 12.89 -7.58 -2.58
CA SER A 18 13.65 -7.61 -1.31
C SER A 18 13.39 -8.92 -0.56
N SER A 19 14.13 -9.21 0.51
CA SER A 19 13.74 -10.32 1.39
C SER A 19 12.41 -10.02 2.11
N GLU A 20 11.73 -11.04 2.62
CA GLU A 20 10.51 -10.86 3.41
C GLU A 20 10.78 -10.05 4.69
N GLU A 21 11.90 -10.30 5.36
CA GLU A 21 12.34 -9.56 6.55
C GLU A 21 12.58 -8.07 6.22
N ASP A 22 13.21 -7.79 5.08
CA ASP A 22 13.41 -6.42 4.60
C ASP A 22 12.09 -5.75 4.24
N ALA A 23 11.18 -6.46 3.55
CA ALA A 23 9.86 -5.94 3.21
C ALA A 23 9.08 -5.55 4.48
N VAL A 24 9.09 -6.43 5.49
CA VAL A 24 8.48 -6.18 6.81
C VAL A 24 9.11 -4.96 7.48
N SER A 25 10.44 -4.86 7.49
CA SER A 25 11.16 -3.73 8.09
C SER A 25 10.82 -2.40 7.41
N VAL A 26 10.82 -2.38 6.08
CA VAL A 26 10.52 -1.20 5.26
C VAL A 26 9.07 -0.74 5.47
N VAL A 27 8.10 -1.66 5.43
CA VAL A 27 6.69 -1.33 5.63
C VAL A 27 6.42 -0.84 7.04
N ASN A 28 6.97 -1.50 8.07
CA ASN A 28 6.81 -1.05 9.45
C ASN A 28 7.42 0.35 9.68
N ARG A 29 8.57 0.65 9.05
CA ARG A 29 9.17 1.98 9.09
C ARG A 29 8.28 3.02 8.42
N ALA A 30 7.72 2.70 7.25
CA ALA A 30 6.81 3.59 6.55
C ALA A 30 5.57 3.92 7.37
N ILE A 31 4.93 2.89 7.98
CA ILE A 31 3.78 3.04 8.88
C ILE A 31 4.09 3.97 10.05
N LEU A 32 5.25 3.76 10.68
CA LEU A 32 5.72 4.59 11.80
C LEU A 32 5.91 6.05 11.39
N ASN A 33 6.54 6.30 10.23
CA ASN A 33 6.82 7.64 9.73
C ASN A 33 5.54 8.41 9.41
N VAL A 34 4.52 7.75 8.84
CA VAL A 34 3.23 8.39 8.54
C VAL A 34 2.30 8.46 9.75
N ARG A 35 2.72 7.94 10.91
CA ARG A 35 1.97 7.95 12.18
C ARG A 35 0.59 7.32 12.05
N VAL A 36 0.52 6.20 11.32
CA VAL A 36 -0.69 5.37 11.21
C VAL A 36 -0.51 4.15 12.11
N GLU A 37 -1.59 3.68 12.73
CA GLU A 37 -1.58 2.45 13.50
C GLU A 37 -1.43 1.24 12.59
N LYS A 38 -0.59 0.27 12.95
CA LYS A 38 -0.46 -0.99 12.19
C LYS A 38 -1.77 -1.77 12.25
N ARG A 39 -2.34 -2.08 11.09
CA ARG A 39 -3.61 -2.80 10.94
C ARG A 39 -3.49 -3.89 9.89
N THR A 40 -4.36 -4.89 9.98
CA THR A 40 -4.49 -5.91 8.93
C THR A 40 -5.00 -5.28 7.63
N LEU A 41 -6.03 -4.44 7.75
CA LEU A 41 -6.66 -3.67 6.67
C LEU A 41 -6.56 -2.18 6.96
N TYR A 42 -6.21 -1.41 5.95
CA TYR A 42 -6.12 0.04 6.02
C TYR A 42 -7.30 0.70 5.30
N GLU A 43 -7.69 1.86 5.82
CA GLU A 43 -8.45 2.81 5.01
C GLU A 43 -7.62 3.21 3.79
N VAL A 44 -8.27 3.45 2.66
CA VAL A 44 -7.57 3.70 1.39
C VAL A 44 -6.62 4.90 1.50
N ASP A 45 -7.02 5.95 2.21
CA ASP A 45 -6.21 7.15 2.37
C ASP A 45 -4.98 6.90 3.26
N ASP A 46 -5.11 6.10 4.32
CA ASP A 46 -3.98 5.69 5.16
C ASP A 46 -3.01 4.78 4.39
N PHE A 47 -3.55 3.83 3.61
CA PHE A 47 -2.76 2.98 2.73
C PHE A 47 -1.96 3.79 1.71
N ILE A 48 -2.58 4.80 1.08
CA ILE A 48 -1.91 5.70 0.15
C ILE A 48 -0.78 6.46 0.86
N ARG A 49 -0.99 6.95 2.08
CA ARG A 49 0.06 7.64 2.85
C ARG A 49 1.25 6.72 3.11
N ILE A 50 1.01 5.48 3.53
CA ILE A 50 2.08 4.47 3.70
C ILE A 50 2.83 4.28 2.37
N CYS A 51 2.11 4.11 1.25
CA CYS A 51 2.75 3.93 -0.06
C CYS A 51 3.54 5.17 -0.51
N GLN A 52 3.07 6.39 -0.20
CA GLN A 52 3.79 7.63 -0.48
C GLN A 52 5.12 7.68 0.27
N GLU A 53 5.13 7.24 1.53
CA GLU A 53 6.37 7.14 2.31
C GLU A 53 7.33 6.12 1.69
N LEU A 54 6.83 5.01 1.12
CA LEU A 54 7.70 4.08 0.36
C LEU A 54 8.35 4.74 -0.87
N THR A 55 7.76 5.80 -1.43
CA THR A 55 8.34 6.54 -2.57
C THR A 55 9.45 7.51 -2.19
N THR A 56 9.65 7.81 -0.90
CA THR A 56 10.71 8.71 -0.43
C THR A 56 12.05 7.99 -0.22
N GLY A 57 12.03 6.65 -0.18
CA GLY A 57 13.22 5.83 0.04
C GLY A 57 14.24 5.84 -1.11
N GLU A 58 15.48 5.45 -0.81
CA GLU A 58 16.59 5.44 -1.77
C GLU A 58 16.46 4.34 -2.84
N ASP A 59 15.85 3.19 -2.48
CA ASP A 59 15.70 2.05 -3.38
C ASP A 59 14.65 2.30 -4.48
N ARG A 60 15.12 2.37 -5.73
CA ARG A 60 14.28 2.61 -6.91
C ARG A 60 13.20 1.55 -7.13
N ARG A 61 13.44 0.30 -6.78
CA ARG A 61 12.47 -0.80 -6.96
C ARG A 61 11.32 -0.64 -5.97
N ILE A 62 11.65 -0.37 -4.70
CA ILE A 62 10.66 -0.08 -3.66
C ILE A 62 9.82 1.14 -4.04
N ARG A 63 10.44 2.22 -4.53
CA ARG A 63 9.70 3.40 -5.02
C ARG A 63 8.71 3.05 -6.13
N THR A 64 9.12 2.25 -7.10
CA THR A 64 8.27 1.83 -8.22
C THR A 64 7.04 1.05 -7.74
N ILE A 65 7.23 0.17 -6.75
CA ILE A 65 6.13 -0.56 -6.12
C ILE A 65 5.22 0.40 -5.36
N GLY A 66 5.77 1.34 -4.59
CA GLY A 66 4.99 2.40 -3.93
C GLY A 66 4.08 3.16 -4.89
N PHE A 67 4.60 3.63 -6.03
CA PHE A 67 3.80 4.31 -7.06
C PHE A 67 2.69 3.43 -7.66
N SER A 68 3.02 2.16 -7.92
CA SER A 68 2.07 1.19 -8.48
C SER A 68 0.94 0.89 -7.49
N SER A 69 1.26 0.74 -6.20
CA SER A 69 0.30 0.50 -5.12
C SER A 69 -0.61 1.72 -4.88
N ILE A 70 -0.10 2.95 -4.99
CA ILE A 70 -0.94 4.17 -4.95
C ILE A 70 -1.97 4.15 -6.09
N THR A 71 -1.53 3.77 -7.29
CA THR A 71 -2.42 3.71 -8.46
C THR A 71 -3.52 2.66 -8.26
N GLN A 72 -3.16 1.47 -7.77
CA GLN A 72 -4.12 0.42 -7.46
C GLN A 72 -5.12 0.86 -6.37
N ALA A 73 -4.65 1.52 -5.31
CA ALA A 73 -5.48 2.05 -4.24
C ALA A 73 -6.50 3.08 -4.73
N ARG A 74 -6.07 3.99 -5.61
CA ARG A 74 -6.97 5.00 -6.23
C ARG A 74 -8.01 4.34 -7.13
N THR A 75 -7.61 3.37 -7.95
CA THR A 75 -8.53 2.61 -8.81
C THR A 75 -9.56 1.84 -7.96
N TYR A 76 -9.12 1.19 -6.88
CA TYR A 76 -9.99 0.49 -5.94
C TYR A 76 -11.03 1.41 -5.31
N ARG A 77 -10.63 2.62 -4.89
CA ARG A 77 -11.56 3.65 -4.38
C ARG A 77 -12.64 4.00 -5.41
N LEU A 78 -12.26 4.22 -6.66
CA LEU A 78 -13.20 4.57 -7.74
C LEU A 78 -14.18 3.43 -8.03
N LEU A 79 -13.69 2.18 -8.06
CA LEU A 79 -14.54 1.00 -8.27
C LEU A 79 -15.55 0.83 -7.14
N LYS A 80 -15.11 0.91 -5.86
CA LYS A 80 -16.02 0.86 -4.71
C LYS A 80 -17.10 1.94 -4.73
N ILE A 81 -16.74 3.16 -5.17
CA ILE A 81 -17.70 4.24 -5.34
C ILE A 81 -18.71 3.88 -6.45
N SER A 82 -18.25 3.41 -7.61
CA SER A 82 -19.13 3.02 -8.72
C SER A 82 -20.09 1.89 -8.35
N GLU A 83 -19.63 0.87 -7.62
CA GLU A 83 -20.49 -0.21 -7.13
C GLU A 83 -21.56 0.27 -6.17
N LYS A 84 -21.21 1.26 -5.32
CA LYS A 84 -22.18 1.89 -4.42
C LYS A 84 -23.28 2.61 -5.21
N PHE A 85 -22.93 3.27 -6.33
CA PHE A 85 -23.91 3.95 -7.19
C PHE A 85 -24.79 2.99 -8.00
N LYS A 86 -24.31 1.80 -8.38
CA LYS A 86 -25.11 0.79 -9.09
C LYS A 86 -26.18 0.12 -8.24
N ARG A 87 -26.15 0.30 -6.91
CA ARG A 87 -27.13 -0.25 -5.96
C ARG A 87 -28.30 0.71 -5.68
N PHE A 88 -28.34 1.86 -6.35
CA PHE A 88 -29.46 2.80 -6.38
C PHE A 88 -30.07 2.82 -7.78
#